data_AF-A0A7K4ZK63-F1
#
_entry.id   AF-A0A7K4ZK63-F1
#
_cell.length_a   1.000
_cell.length_b   1.000
_cell.length_c   1.000
_cell.angle_alpha   90.00
_cell.angle_beta   90.00
_cell.angle_gamma   90.00
#
_symmetry.space_group_name_H-M   'P 1'
#
loop_
_entity.id
_entity.type
_entity.pdbx_description
1 polymer ?
#
loop_
_entity_poly.entity_id
_entity_poly.type
_entity_poly.pdbx_seq_one_letter_code
_entity_poly.pdbx_strand_id
1 'polypeptide(L)'
;VGAVTKQTLFPPLTPAGRPFRVSNASRSSRKGIVASSLKELIAKTLDAFLISARVVTLVLEEDGTVVDTEDFFNSLADNTHFMVLEKGQKWTQVSDDCLLQKKKMGVANITFDLYKLNPKDFIGCLNIKATFYEIYSISYDIKCMGAKSILRKVLQLISHAAQMTGQFLLCTGTYMLQLL
;
A
#
# COMPACT_ATOMS: atom_id res chain seq x y z
N VAL A 1 6.60 -41.43 -0.51
CA VAL A 1 7.28 -40.96 -1.72
C VAL A 1 8.04 -39.68 -1.34
N GLY A 2 9.34 -39.83 -1.07
CA GLY A 2 10.17 -38.79 -0.46
C GLY A 2 10.60 -37.73 -1.46
N ALA A 3 10.55 -36.46 -1.04
CA ALA A 3 11.03 -35.33 -1.82
C ALA A 3 12.57 -35.35 -1.84
N VAL A 4 13.12 -35.63 -3.03
CA VAL A 4 14.56 -35.59 -3.30
C VAL A 4 15.01 -34.13 -3.34
N THR A 5 15.66 -33.68 -2.28
CA THR A 5 16.45 -32.44 -2.29
C THR A 5 17.66 -32.65 -3.18
N LYS A 6 17.66 -32.02 -4.36
CA LYS A 6 18.84 -31.94 -5.23
C LYS A 6 19.90 -31.06 -4.55
N GLN A 7 20.82 -31.68 -3.82
CA GLN A 7 22.05 -31.04 -3.40
C GLN A 7 23.01 -31.02 -4.60
N THR A 8 23.26 -29.83 -5.15
CA THR A 8 24.22 -29.63 -6.23
C THR A 8 25.65 -29.60 -5.67
N LEU A 9 26.43 -30.57 -6.14
CA LEU A 9 27.81 -30.88 -5.77
C LEU A 9 28.81 -30.00 -6.55
N PHE A 10 28.72 -28.67 -6.45
CA PHE A 10 29.74 -27.79 -7.02
C PHE A 10 29.93 -26.56 -6.10
N PRO A 11 31.15 -26.27 -5.62
CA PRO A 11 31.43 -24.97 -5.03
C PRO A 11 31.33 -23.91 -6.14
N PRO A 12 30.52 -22.84 -5.96
CA PRO A 12 30.50 -21.74 -6.92
C PRO A 12 31.89 -21.13 -7.04
N LEU A 13 32.37 -20.95 -8.27
CA LEU A 13 33.65 -20.31 -8.62
C LEU A 13 33.67 -18.78 -8.38
N THR A 14 32.62 -18.25 -7.76
CA THR A 14 32.49 -16.85 -7.35
C THR A 14 32.33 -16.83 -5.83
N PRO A 15 32.90 -15.83 -5.12
CA PRO A 15 32.76 -15.78 -3.66
C PRO A 15 31.28 -15.88 -3.32
N ALA A 16 30.93 -16.93 -2.58
CA ALA A 16 29.55 -17.29 -2.29
C ALA A 16 28.87 -16.09 -1.61
N GLY A 17 28.11 -15.34 -2.40
CA GLY A 17 27.47 -14.12 -1.93
C GLY A 17 26.51 -14.48 -0.81
N ARG A 18 26.68 -13.84 0.33
CA ARG A 18 25.85 -14.06 1.50
C ARG A 18 24.59 -13.21 1.36
N PRO A 19 23.39 -13.75 1.60
CA PRO A 19 22.17 -12.96 1.57
C PRO A 19 22.09 -12.12 2.84
N PHE A 20 21.80 -10.83 2.67
CA PHE A 20 21.58 -9.88 3.75
C PHE A 20 20.25 -9.17 3.54
N ARG A 21 19.66 -8.69 4.63
CA ARG A 21 18.44 -7.88 4.59
C ARG A 21 18.80 -6.46 4.92
N VAL A 22 18.39 -5.52 4.09
CA VAL A 22 18.65 -4.10 4.29
C VAL A 22 17.34 -3.34 4.34
N SER A 23 17.21 -2.48 5.33
CA SER A 23 16.03 -1.63 5.59
C SER A 23 16.37 -0.15 5.41
N ASN A 24 15.41 0.67 4.99
CA ASN A 24 15.54 2.14 5.06
C ASN A 24 15.45 2.62 6.53
N ALA A 25 15.86 3.85 6.83
CA ALA A 25 15.74 4.49 8.15
C ALA A 25 14.31 4.48 8.72
N SER A 26 13.29 4.64 7.86
CA SER A 26 11.86 4.53 8.24
C SER A 26 11.36 3.08 8.35
N ARG A 27 12.26 2.11 8.16
CA ARG A 27 12.02 0.66 8.03
C ARG A 27 10.97 0.29 6.96
N SER A 28 10.47 1.26 6.19
CA SER A 28 9.30 1.18 5.28
C SER A 28 9.52 0.20 4.13
N SER A 29 10.74 0.21 3.60
CA SER A 29 11.21 -0.71 2.57
C SER A 29 12.27 -1.64 3.14
N ARG A 30 12.09 -2.94 2.91
CA ARG A 30 13.04 -4.00 3.21
C ARG A 30 13.46 -4.66 1.89
N LYS A 31 14.76 -4.76 1.64
CA LYS A 31 15.33 -5.33 0.43
C LYS A 31 16.33 -6.42 0.80
N GLY A 32 16.24 -7.57 0.14
CA GLY A 32 17.25 -8.61 0.24
C GLY A 32 18.39 -8.32 -0.72
N ILE A 33 19.62 -8.24 -0.24
CA ILE A 33 20.81 -7.96 -1.04
C ILE A 33 21.81 -9.08 -0.81
N VAL A 34 22.28 -9.68 -1.89
CA VAL A 34 23.33 -10.69 -1.84
C VAL A 34 24.67 -9.99 -2.07
N ALA A 35 25.60 -10.11 -1.13
CA ALA A 35 26.93 -9.51 -1.23
C ALA A 35 28.00 -10.40 -0.60
N SER A 36 29.21 -10.34 -1.12
CA SER A 36 30.39 -11.03 -0.58
C SER A 36 31.26 -10.10 0.27
N SER A 37 31.18 -8.79 0.05
CA SER A 37 31.95 -7.77 0.76
C SER A 37 31.09 -6.58 1.18
N LEU A 38 31.56 -5.82 2.18
CA LEU A 38 30.89 -4.61 2.64
C LEU A 38 30.76 -3.56 1.52
N LYS A 39 31.80 -3.38 0.70
CA LYS A 39 31.79 -2.45 -0.44
C LYS A 39 30.73 -2.84 -1.47
N GLU A 40 30.61 -4.12 -1.77
CA GLU A 40 29.58 -4.65 -2.67
C GLU A 40 28.17 -4.48 -2.09
N LEU A 41 28.01 -4.71 -0.79
CA LEU A 41 26.75 -4.48 -0.10
C LEU A 41 26.34 -3.01 -0.20
N ILE A 42 27.25 -2.06 0.09
CA ILE A 42 26.97 -0.62 0.02
C ILE A 42 26.58 -0.23 -1.41
N ALA A 43 27.34 -0.65 -2.43
CA ALA A 43 27.05 -0.32 -3.82
C ALA A 43 25.67 -0.84 -4.26
N LYS A 44 25.36 -2.12 -3.97
CA LYS A 44 24.05 -2.72 -4.27
C LYS A 44 22.93 -2.08 -3.47
N THR A 45 23.21 -1.61 -2.27
CA THR A 45 22.22 -0.95 -1.43
C THR A 45 21.90 0.45 -1.94
N LEU A 46 22.90 1.22 -2.36
CA LEU A 46 22.70 2.53 -2.98
C LEU A 46 21.83 2.42 -4.24
N ASP A 47 22.13 1.43 -5.09
CA ASP A 47 21.35 1.14 -6.29
C ASP A 47 19.93 0.67 -5.93
N ALA A 48 19.80 -0.27 -4.99
CA ALA A 48 18.52 -0.78 -4.56
C ALA A 48 17.63 0.32 -3.95
N PHE A 49 18.16 1.22 -3.13
CA PHE A 49 17.36 2.27 -2.49
C PHE A 49 17.27 3.57 -3.32
N LEU A 50 17.89 3.63 -4.50
CA LEU A 50 17.95 4.82 -5.37
C LEU A 50 18.44 6.06 -4.62
N ILE A 51 19.38 5.88 -3.70
CA ILE A 51 19.90 6.94 -2.84
C ILE A 51 20.98 7.71 -3.61
N SER A 52 20.75 9.01 -3.84
CA SER A 52 21.72 9.91 -4.51
C SER A 52 22.83 10.43 -3.56
N ALA A 53 22.79 10.02 -2.29
CA ALA A 53 23.78 10.40 -1.31
C ALA A 53 25.10 9.64 -1.51
N ARG A 54 26.19 10.38 -1.69
CA ARG A 54 27.56 9.84 -1.84
C ARG A 54 28.12 9.20 -0.55
N VAL A 55 27.48 9.47 0.60
CA VAL A 55 27.89 8.97 1.92
C VAL A 55 26.65 8.40 2.60
N VAL A 56 26.67 7.10 2.86
CA VAL A 56 25.65 6.38 3.62
C VAL A 56 26.33 5.66 4.78
N THR A 57 25.66 5.65 5.93
CA THR A 57 26.11 4.91 7.11
C THR A 57 25.31 3.63 7.21
N LEU A 58 25.99 2.49 7.21
CA LEU A 58 25.37 1.19 7.42
C LEU A 58 25.40 0.88 8.91
N VAL A 59 24.24 0.61 9.49
CA VAL A 59 24.09 0.23 10.90
C VAL A 59 23.35 -1.09 11.02
N LEU A 60 23.58 -1.83 12.10
CA LEU A 60 22.78 -3.00 12.43
C LEU A 60 21.35 -2.59 12.82
N GLU A 61 20.34 -3.32 12.32
CA GLU A 61 18.94 -3.03 12.66
C GLU A 61 18.65 -3.27 14.15
N GLU A 62 19.33 -4.24 14.78
CA GLU A 62 19.12 -4.65 16.17
C GLU A 62 19.74 -3.69 17.19
N ASP A 63 21.05 -3.43 17.10
CA ASP A 63 21.78 -2.67 18.13
C ASP A 63 22.23 -1.28 17.68
N GLY A 64 22.05 -0.94 16.40
CA GLY A 64 22.47 0.36 15.86
C GLY A 64 23.99 0.54 15.75
N THR A 65 24.77 -0.53 15.94
CA THR A 65 26.22 -0.52 15.75
C THR A 65 26.55 -0.19 14.29
N VAL A 66 27.47 0.76 14.10
CA VAL A 66 27.95 1.17 12.77
C VAL A 66 28.90 0.10 12.23
N VAL A 67 28.67 -0.30 10.97
CA VAL A 67 29.46 -1.33 10.29
C VAL A 67 30.38 -0.67 9.27
N ASP A 68 31.57 -0.28 9.75
CA ASP A 68 32.60 0.36 8.92
C ASP A 68 33.76 -0.57 8.56
N THR A 69 33.91 -1.71 9.26
CA THR A 69 35.02 -2.68 9.07
C THR A 69 34.56 -3.95 8.38
N GLU A 70 35.40 -4.44 7.46
CA GLU A 70 35.14 -5.69 6.73
C GLU A 70 35.27 -6.94 7.61
N ASP A 71 36.13 -6.91 8.63
CA ASP A 71 36.25 -7.99 9.62
C ASP A 71 34.97 -8.16 10.44
N PHE A 72 34.34 -7.04 10.80
CA PHE A 72 33.05 -7.05 11.49
C PHE A 72 31.94 -7.58 10.57
N PHE A 73 31.97 -7.22 9.29
CA PHE A 73 31.03 -7.77 8.31
C PHE A 73 31.15 -9.29 8.15
N ASN A 74 32.38 -9.83 8.18
CA ASN A 74 32.63 -11.26 8.06
C ASN A 74 32.23 -12.06 9.30
N SER A 75 32.30 -11.47 10.50
CA SER A 75 31.89 -12.13 11.75
C SER A 75 30.37 -12.23 11.90
N LEU A 76 29.60 -11.37 11.23
CA LEU A 76 28.14 -11.40 11.24
C LEU A 76 27.61 -12.67 10.56
N ALA A 77 26.43 -13.14 10.98
CA ALA A 77 25.79 -14.33 10.44
C ALA A 77 25.10 -14.08 9.08
N ASP A 78 24.78 -15.16 8.37
CA ASP A 78 23.98 -15.08 7.15
C ASP A 78 22.59 -14.53 7.48
N ASN A 79 22.02 -13.72 6.57
CA ASN A 79 20.75 -13.02 6.75
C ASN A 79 20.73 -11.93 7.82
N THR A 80 21.89 -11.37 8.20
CA THR A 80 21.95 -10.22 9.10
C THR A 80 21.14 -9.04 8.55
N HIS A 81 20.44 -8.36 9.44
CA HIS A 81 19.60 -7.20 9.16
C HIS A 81 20.39 -5.90 9.34
N PHE A 82 20.58 -5.17 8.25
CA PHE A 82 21.18 -3.85 8.24
C PHE A 82 20.12 -2.78 7.98
N MET A 83 20.44 -1.57 8.39
CA MET A 83 19.69 -0.36 8.10
C MET A 83 20.61 0.67 7.50
N VAL A 84 20.18 1.31 6.41
CA VAL A 84 20.91 2.41 5.79
C VAL A 84 20.40 3.74 6.31
N LEU A 85 21.35 4.59 6.68
CA LEU A 85 21.13 5.96 7.12
C LEU A 85 21.80 6.94 6.15
N GLU A 86 21.07 7.98 5.77
CA GLU A 86 21.61 9.13 5.03
C GLU A 86 22.19 10.18 5.98
N LYS A 87 22.94 11.15 5.42
CA LYS A 87 23.54 12.26 6.17
C LYS A 87 22.46 13.02 6.99
N GLY A 88 22.55 12.91 8.31
CA GLY A 88 21.66 13.60 9.26
C GLY A 88 20.53 12.72 9.84
N GLN A 89 20.37 11.49 9.37
CA GLN A 89 19.44 10.52 9.96
C GLN A 89 20.11 9.77 11.12
N LYS A 90 19.38 9.57 12.21
CA LYS A 90 19.84 8.81 13.37
C LYS A 90 19.18 7.43 13.39
N TRP A 91 19.93 6.43 13.83
CA TRP A 91 19.35 5.13 14.15
C TRP A 91 18.29 5.33 15.25
N THR A 92 17.11 4.75 15.04
CA THR A 92 16.00 4.83 16.00
C THR A 92 15.73 3.42 16.50
N GLN A 93 15.78 3.19 17.81
CA GLN A 93 15.48 1.89 18.41
C GLN A 93 14.05 1.45 18.05
N VAL A 94 13.86 0.15 17.83
CA VAL A 94 12.51 -0.41 17.67
C VAL A 94 11.81 -0.30 19.02
N SER A 95 11.06 0.78 19.25
CA SER A 95 10.00 0.75 20.25
C SER A 95 8.83 -0.03 19.66
N ASP A 96 8.17 -0.85 20.48
CA ASP A 96 7.00 -1.65 20.07
C ASP A 96 5.91 -0.78 19.41
N ASP A 97 5.87 0.52 19.71
CA ASP A 97 5.00 1.52 19.09
C ASP A 97 5.23 1.69 17.57
N CYS A 98 6.44 1.42 17.06
CA CYS A 98 6.72 1.51 15.62
C CYS A 98 6.22 0.28 14.84
N LEU A 99 6.03 -0.88 15.50
CA LEU A 99 5.42 -2.06 14.88
C LEU A 99 3.93 -1.83 14.61
N LEU A 100 3.26 -1.00 15.43
CA LEU A 100 1.86 -0.61 15.24
C LEU A 100 1.64 0.26 14.00
N GLN A 101 2.61 1.13 13.66
CA GLN A 101 2.52 2.01 12.49
C GLN A 101 2.66 1.26 11.15
N LYS A 102 3.00 -0.03 11.20
CA LYS A 102 3.39 -0.81 10.02
C LYS A 102 2.46 -1.98 9.72
N LYS A 103 1.23 -1.97 10.23
CA LYS A 103 0.22 -2.93 9.78
C LYS A 103 -0.21 -2.51 8.37
N LYS A 104 0.50 -3.03 7.35
CA LYS A 104 0.07 -3.01 5.93
C LYS A 104 -1.44 -3.17 5.94
N MET A 105 -2.15 -2.13 5.51
CA MET A 105 -3.61 -2.07 5.54
C MET A 105 -4.13 -3.24 4.72
N GLY A 106 -4.45 -4.33 5.42
CA GLY A 106 -4.93 -5.57 4.82
C GLY A 106 -6.24 -5.27 4.10
N VAL A 107 -6.41 -5.89 2.94
CA VAL A 107 -7.56 -5.75 2.02
C VAL A 107 -8.84 -5.50 2.81
N ALA A 108 -9.37 -4.26 2.74
CA ALA A 108 -10.64 -3.93 3.33
C ALA A 108 -11.74 -4.58 2.48
N ASN A 109 -12.47 -5.53 3.05
CA ASN A 109 -13.59 -6.16 2.35
C ASN A 109 -14.85 -5.33 2.66
N ILE A 110 -15.45 -4.79 1.60
CA ILE A 110 -16.67 -3.99 1.67
C ILE A 110 -17.76 -4.76 0.96
N THR A 111 -18.80 -5.14 1.70
CA THR A 111 -19.94 -5.91 1.22
C THR A 111 -21.19 -5.03 1.20
N PHE A 112 -21.97 -5.14 0.13
CA PHE A 112 -23.22 -4.42 -0.07
C PHE A 112 -24.34 -5.44 -0.29
N ASP A 113 -25.16 -5.67 0.74
CA ASP A 113 -26.26 -6.63 0.66
C ASP A 113 -27.57 -5.87 0.51
N LEU A 114 -28.19 -5.96 -0.67
CA LEU A 114 -29.52 -5.41 -0.92
C LEU A 114 -30.57 -6.50 -0.68
N TYR A 115 -31.42 -6.31 0.33
CA TYR A 115 -32.47 -7.27 0.68
C TYR A 115 -33.82 -6.59 0.80
N LYS A 116 -34.89 -7.36 0.60
CA LYS A 116 -36.25 -6.85 0.50
C LYS A 116 -37.09 -7.38 1.66
N LEU A 117 -37.54 -6.50 2.55
CA LEU A 117 -38.38 -6.87 3.71
C LEU A 117 -39.82 -7.21 3.30
N ASN A 118 -40.39 -6.49 2.32
CA ASN A 118 -41.70 -6.80 1.76
C ASN A 118 -41.65 -6.86 0.23
N PRO A 119 -42.30 -7.83 -0.42
CA PRO A 119 -42.32 -7.94 -1.88
C PRO A 119 -42.96 -6.71 -2.57
N LYS A 120 -43.79 -5.94 -1.87
CA LYS A 120 -44.47 -4.72 -2.37
C LYS A 120 -43.60 -3.45 -2.36
N ASP A 121 -42.46 -3.44 -1.68
CA ASP A 121 -41.57 -2.26 -1.61
C ASP A 121 -40.76 -2.10 -2.91
N PHE A 122 -40.48 -0.88 -3.37
CA PHE A 122 -39.75 -0.68 -4.65
C PHE A 122 -38.22 -0.72 -4.47
N ILE A 123 -37.73 -0.27 -3.31
CA ILE A 123 -36.32 -0.27 -2.92
C ILE A 123 -36.26 -0.91 -1.54
N GLY A 124 -35.54 -2.02 -1.42
CA GLY A 124 -35.36 -2.76 -0.17
C GLY A 124 -34.42 -2.06 0.81
N CYS A 125 -34.02 -2.74 1.87
CA CYS A 125 -32.96 -2.28 2.78
C CYS A 125 -31.59 -2.61 2.19
N LEU A 126 -30.64 -1.70 2.34
CA LEU A 126 -29.26 -1.89 1.91
C LEU A 126 -28.37 -2.02 3.16
N ASN A 127 -27.82 -3.21 3.39
CA ASN A 127 -26.76 -3.39 4.37
C ASN A 127 -25.40 -3.08 3.74
N ILE A 128 -24.61 -2.24 4.39
CA ILE A 128 -23.23 -1.97 4.03
C ILE A 128 -22.36 -2.50 5.17
N LYS A 129 -21.53 -3.49 4.89
CA LYS A 129 -20.61 -4.10 5.85
C LYS A 129 -19.18 -3.87 5.41
N ALA A 130 -18.38 -3.20 6.22
CA ALA A 130 -16.95 -3.02 5.99
C ALA A 130 -16.17 -3.80 7.06
N THR A 131 -15.29 -4.69 6.63
CA THR A 131 -14.41 -5.45 7.53
C THR A 131 -12.96 -5.06 7.30
N PHE A 132 -12.33 -4.51 8.34
CA PHE A 132 -10.94 -4.11 8.39
C PHE A 132 -10.15 -5.11 9.22
N TYR A 133 -8.99 -5.54 8.70
CA TYR A 133 -8.04 -6.42 9.39
C TYR A 133 -8.62 -7.75 9.90
N GLU A 134 -9.76 -8.20 9.33
CA GLU A 134 -10.56 -9.38 9.78
C GLU A 134 -11.07 -9.35 11.23
N ILE A 135 -10.69 -8.36 12.04
CA ILE A 135 -11.08 -8.24 13.45
C ILE A 135 -12.01 -7.06 13.73
N TYR A 136 -12.15 -6.11 12.80
CA TYR A 136 -13.03 -4.96 12.94
C TYR A 136 -14.08 -4.95 11.84
N SER A 137 -15.30 -5.38 12.15
CA SER A 137 -16.44 -5.32 11.23
C SER A 137 -17.42 -4.24 11.66
N ILE A 138 -17.66 -3.27 10.77
CA ILE A 138 -18.71 -2.29 10.93
C ILE A 138 -19.80 -2.57 9.90
N SER A 139 -21.05 -2.71 10.36
CA SER A 139 -22.21 -2.92 9.49
C SER A 139 -23.25 -1.83 9.71
N TYR A 140 -23.78 -1.27 8.63
CA TYR A 140 -24.78 -0.22 8.66
C TYR A 140 -25.97 -0.60 7.77
N ASP A 141 -27.18 -0.54 8.33
CA ASP A 141 -28.43 -0.85 7.62
C ASP A 141 -29.13 0.45 7.20
N ILE A 142 -29.20 0.68 5.89
CA ILE A 142 -29.94 1.79 5.30
C ILE A 142 -31.34 1.32 4.95
N LYS A 143 -32.31 1.77 5.74
CA LYS A 143 -33.73 1.50 5.53
C LYS A 143 -34.33 2.50 4.53
N CYS A 144 -34.50 2.07 3.29
CA CYS A 144 -35.04 2.90 2.20
C CYS A 144 -36.59 2.96 2.16
N MET A 145 -37.27 2.99 3.31
CA MET A 145 -38.74 2.96 3.38
C MET A 145 -39.42 4.15 2.65
N GLY A 146 -38.68 5.23 2.36
CA GLY A 146 -39.17 6.41 1.62
C GLY A 146 -38.66 6.54 0.19
N ALA A 147 -37.88 5.59 -0.34
CA ALA A 147 -37.13 5.86 -1.58
C ALA A 147 -38.02 6.01 -2.82
N LYS A 148 -39.25 5.49 -2.81
CA LYS A 148 -40.24 5.71 -3.89
C LYS A 148 -40.68 7.18 -4.00
N SER A 149 -40.87 7.87 -2.87
CA SER A 149 -41.28 9.29 -2.88
C SER A 149 -40.11 10.19 -3.23
N ILE A 150 -38.91 9.84 -2.78
CA ILE A 150 -37.66 10.54 -3.13
C ILE A 150 -37.36 10.39 -4.61
N LEU A 151 -37.41 9.16 -5.15
CA LEU A 151 -37.18 8.91 -6.57
C LEU A 151 -38.15 9.68 -7.46
N ARG A 152 -39.43 9.74 -7.09
CA ARG A 152 -40.44 10.54 -7.80
C ARG A 152 -40.06 12.03 -7.84
N LYS A 153 -39.65 12.59 -6.69
CA LYS A 153 -39.23 14.00 -6.60
C LYS A 153 -37.97 14.27 -7.42
N VAL A 154 -36.99 13.37 -7.38
CA VAL A 154 -35.75 13.48 -8.19
C VAL A 154 -36.06 13.43 -9.68
N LEU A 155 -36.92 12.50 -10.11
CA LEU A 155 -37.32 12.39 -11.52
C LEU A 155 -38.03 13.66 -12.00
N GLN A 156 -38.90 14.25 -11.18
CA GLN A 156 -39.55 15.53 -11.46
C GLN A 156 -38.53 16.66 -11.60
N LEU A 157 -37.52 16.71 -10.72
CA LEU A 157 -36.48 17.73 -10.76
C LEU A 157 -35.59 17.61 -12.01
N ILE A 158 -35.22 16.38 -12.39
CA ILE A 158 -34.47 16.11 -13.64
C ILE A 158 -35.31 16.53 -14.86
N SER A 159 -36.61 16.22 -14.86
CA SER A 159 -37.51 16.63 -15.94
C SER A 159 -37.57 18.15 -16.09
N HIS A 160 -37.70 18.88 -14.98
CA HIS A 160 -37.70 20.35 -15.01
C HIS A 160 -36.34 20.91 -15.46
N ALA A 161 -35.23 20.36 -14.96
CA ALA A 161 -33.90 20.77 -15.39
C ALA A 161 -33.69 20.53 -16.90
N ALA A 162 -34.07 19.36 -17.41
CA ALA A 162 -33.97 19.03 -18.84
C ALA A 162 -34.83 19.96 -19.71
N GLN A 163 -36.03 20.30 -19.26
CA GLN A 163 -36.89 21.28 -19.94
C GLN A 163 -36.24 22.67 -19.99
N MET A 164 -35.68 23.14 -18.87
CA MET A 164 -35.00 24.43 -18.81
C MET A 164 -33.74 24.46 -19.68
N THR A 165 -32.94 23.39 -19.64
CA THR A 165 -31.75 23.26 -20.51
C THR A 165 -32.14 23.23 -21.98
N GLY A 166 -33.22 22.54 -22.35
CA GLY A 166 -33.74 22.51 -23.72
C GLY A 166 -34.19 23.89 -24.22
N GLN A 167 -34.92 24.63 -23.39
CA GLN A 167 -35.32 26.01 -23.71
C GLN A 167 -34.10 26.92 -23.88
N PHE A 168 -33.12 26.80 -22.98
CA PHE A 168 -31.88 27.56 -23.07
C PHE A 168 -31.09 27.26 -24.35
N LEU A 169 -30.99 26.00 -24.75
CA LEU A 169 -30.33 25.56 -25.98
C LEU A 169 -31.04 26.12 -27.23
N LEU A 170 -32.37 26.05 -27.28
CA LEU A 170 -33.15 26.59 -28.40
C LEU A 170 -33.03 28.11 -28.49
N CYS A 171 -33.16 28.83 -27.37
CA CYS A 171 -33.02 30.29 -27.33
C CYS A 171 -31.60 30.74 -27.75
N THR A 172 -30.58 30.04 -27.26
CA THR A 172 -29.18 30.33 -27.62
C THR A 172 -28.95 30.06 -29.12
N GLY A 173 -29.49 28.95 -29.65
CA GLY A 173 -29.39 28.62 -31.08
C GLY A 173 -30.08 29.64 -31.98
N THR A 174 -31.28 30.10 -31.63
CA THR A 174 -31.98 31.16 -32.39
C THR A 174 -31.25 32.49 -32.34
N TYR A 175 -30.65 32.83 -31.18
CA TYR A 175 -29.89 34.07 -31.03
C TYR A 175 -28.62 34.06 -31.89
N MET A 176 -27.88 32.95 -31.90
CA MET A 176 -26.69 32.78 -32.74
C MET A 176 -27.02 32.80 -34.23
N LEU A 177 -28.18 32.28 -34.63
CA LEU A 177 -28.64 32.32 -36.03
C LEU A 177 -29.06 33.73 -36.46
N GLN A 178 -29.56 34.55 -35.53
CA GLN A 178 -29.99 35.93 -35.80
C GLN A 178 -28.83 36.94 -35.74
N LEU A 179 -27.70 36.55 -35.14
CA LEU A 179 -26.46 37.33 -35.08
C LEU A 179 -25.56 37.12 -36.31
N LEU A 180 -25.87 36.12 -37.14
CA LEU A 180 -25.12 35.70 -38.34
C LEU A 180 -25.81 36.20 -39.61
#